data_AF-A0A369QQK2-F1
#
_entry.id   AF-A0A369QQK2-F1
#
_cell.length_a   1.000
_cell.length_b   1.000
_cell.length_c   1.000
_cell.angle_alpha   90.00
_cell.angle_beta   90.00
_cell.angle_gamma   90.00
#
_symmetry.space_group_name_H-M   'P 1'
#
loop_
_entity.id
_entity.type
_entity.pdbx_description
1 polymer ?
#
loop_
_entity_poly.entity_id
_entity_poly.type
_entity_poly.pdbx_seq_one_letter_code
_entity_poly.pdbx_strand_id
1 'polypeptide(L)'
;MSIRNLLPSYTEFAYLTDTRYLYSMSERSKKLFLLDAMALIFRAHFAFSKNPRINSKGMNTGAALGFTNTLFEVLSKEKPTHIGVAMDGPAKTFRHENFVEYKANRQAMPEDIGVAIPYVKKIIDAFNIPLLMMPGFEADDLIGTLSCKAEKADFDVYMMSPDKDFCQLVTDHVYLYKPAFLGNGVDILDVQKVCERWEISNVKQVIDILGLQGDAVDNIPGIPGIGEKTAKSLIQKYGSVENLIAHADELKGKQRENIIQFAEQGLLSKELATIHLNVPIEFDEAALEYTGPDVEKLRALFDELEFRQLATRILGTPLSTPAAKTPAAKATLVKGKKSDQQSSLFEEMDELFTENGTATTEETSVPAVRRTITSTHHDYHLINTPELRASLVSYLEKQKEFSFDTETNSIDAITAKLVGMSFCYIPGEAYYVPVPLDNETEYNAILDQFRGVLENEKIKK
;
A
#
# COMPACT_ATOMS: atom_id res chain seq x y z
N MET A 1 -54.38 54.53 -0.05
CA MET A 1 -54.32 53.45 0.96
C MET A 1 -53.67 52.24 0.29
N SER A 2 -52.54 51.73 0.77
CA SER A 2 -51.80 50.66 0.07
C SER A 2 -50.74 49.96 0.97
N ILE A 3 -50.37 48.73 0.60
CA ILE A 3 -49.16 47.95 0.94
C ILE A 3 -49.07 47.17 2.30
N ARG A 4 -49.31 45.84 2.18
CA ARG A 4 -48.54 44.65 2.69
C ARG A 4 -48.66 44.03 4.12
N ASN A 5 -48.49 42.69 4.09
CA ASN A 5 -48.01 41.69 5.08
C ASN A 5 -49.04 41.06 6.04
N LEU A 6 -49.44 39.77 5.87
CA LEU A 6 -48.76 38.44 6.13
C LEU A 6 -48.97 37.99 7.61
N LEU A 7 -49.34 36.74 8.00
CA LEU A 7 -49.57 35.41 7.40
C LEU A 7 -50.62 34.60 8.22
N PRO A 8 -51.23 33.50 7.70
CA PRO A 8 -51.65 32.38 8.57
C PRO A 8 -51.35 30.94 8.06
N SER A 9 -51.13 30.05 9.04
CA SER A 9 -51.36 28.58 9.10
C SER A 9 -50.92 27.66 7.95
N TYR A 10 -49.93 26.80 8.23
CA TYR A 10 -49.75 25.51 7.55
C TYR A 10 -50.42 24.38 8.35
N THR A 11 -51.08 23.46 7.65
CA THR A 11 -51.70 22.25 8.21
C THR A 11 -51.23 21.03 7.41
N GLU A 12 -50.83 19.98 8.13
CA GLU A 12 -50.58 18.60 7.69
C GLU A 12 -50.29 18.34 6.20
N PHE A 13 -49.00 18.25 5.86
CA PHE A 13 -48.54 17.35 4.80
C PHE A 13 -48.03 16.06 5.45
N ALA A 14 -48.79 14.98 5.33
CA ALA A 14 -48.37 13.65 5.75
C ALA A 14 -47.26 13.13 4.80
N TYR A 15 -46.01 13.33 5.19
CA TYR A 15 -44.91 12.60 4.58
C TYR A 15 -45.04 11.13 5.00
N LEU A 16 -45.27 10.25 4.02
CA LEU A 16 -44.96 8.83 4.18
C LEU A 16 -43.44 8.72 4.38
N THR A 17 -42.98 8.63 5.63
CA THR A 17 -41.64 8.14 5.92
C THR A 17 -41.63 6.66 5.58
N ASP A 18 -41.14 6.35 4.37
CA ASP A 18 -41.04 4.98 3.89
C ASP A 18 -40.05 4.20 4.76
N THR A 19 -40.59 3.45 5.72
CA THR A 19 -39.84 2.67 6.71
C THR A 19 -39.00 1.55 6.08
N ARG A 20 -39.06 1.35 4.75
CA ARG A 20 -38.16 0.46 4.00
C ARG A 20 -36.73 0.99 3.88
N TYR A 21 -36.48 2.28 4.11
CA TYR A 21 -35.11 2.85 4.13
C TYR A 21 -34.40 2.74 5.49
N LEU A 22 -35.07 2.22 6.53
CA LEU A 22 -34.52 2.01 7.87
C LEU A 22 -34.35 0.52 8.22
N TYR A 23 -34.45 -0.37 7.22
CA TYR A 23 -34.23 -1.80 7.41
C TYR A 23 -32.94 -2.24 6.72
N SER A 24 -32.02 -2.81 7.50
CA SER A 24 -30.79 -3.48 7.05
C SER A 24 -29.63 -2.61 6.54
N MET A 25 -29.12 -1.70 7.39
CA MET A 25 -27.67 -1.78 7.71
C MET A 25 -27.51 -2.79 8.85
N SER A 26 -27.71 -4.06 8.53
CA SER A 26 -27.29 -5.16 9.39
C SER A 26 -25.78 -5.24 9.26
N GLU A 27 -25.02 -4.82 10.27
CA GLU A 27 -23.59 -5.15 10.32
C GLU A 27 -23.46 -6.67 10.24
N ARG A 28 -22.84 -7.17 9.16
CA ARG A 28 -22.57 -8.60 9.02
C ARG A 28 -21.54 -8.96 10.07
N SER A 29 -21.89 -9.90 10.95
CA SER A 29 -21.01 -10.29 12.07
C SER A 29 -19.75 -11.02 11.60
N LYS A 30 -19.71 -11.49 10.34
CA LYS A 30 -18.61 -12.26 9.76
C LYS A 30 -17.78 -11.42 8.80
N LYS A 31 -16.56 -11.13 9.22
CA LYS A 31 -15.52 -10.44 8.44
C LYS A 31 -14.52 -11.46 7.91
N LEU A 32 -14.40 -11.59 6.59
CA LEU A 32 -13.45 -12.45 5.88
C LEU A 32 -12.32 -11.62 5.25
N PHE A 33 -11.07 -12.00 5.49
CA PHE A 33 -9.92 -11.46 4.75
C PHE A 33 -9.34 -12.50 3.79
N LEU A 34 -9.11 -12.11 2.54
CA LEU A 34 -8.48 -12.96 1.52
C LEU A 34 -7.20 -12.27 1.03
N LEU A 35 -6.04 -12.82 1.40
CA LEU A 35 -4.73 -12.21 1.19
C LEU A 35 -4.04 -12.76 -0.04
N ASP A 36 -3.57 -11.89 -0.94
CA ASP A 36 -2.61 -12.24 -1.98
C ASP A 36 -1.21 -12.33 -1.35
N ALA A 37 -0.69 -13.55 -1.16
CA ALA A 37 0.62 -13.72 -0.56
C ALA A 37 1.75 -13.23 -1.47
N MET A 38 1.64 -13.36 -2.79
CA MET A 38 2.74 -12.98 -3.69
C MET A 38 2.96 -11.47 -3.69
N ALA A 39 1.89 -10.66 -3.82
CA ALA A 39 2.04 -9.22 -3.74
C ALA A 39 2.57 -8.76 -2.37
N LEU A 40 2.16 -9.40 -1.26
CA LEU A 40 2.69 -9.09 0.07
C LEU A 40 4.18 -9.46 0.21
N ILE A 41 4.63 -10.58 -0.37
CA ILE A 41 6.04 -10.99 -0.39
C ILE A 41 6.89 -10.04 -1.24
N PHE A 42 6.47 -9.69 -2.45
CA PHE A 42 7.18 -8.73 -3.32
C PHE A 42 7.30 -7.37 -2.63
N ARG A 43 6.20 -6.86 -2.08
CA ARG A 43 6.17 -5.61 -1.31
C ARG A 43 7.15 -5.64 -0.13
N ALA A 44 7.18 -6.74 0.63
CA ALA A 44 8.11 -6.92 1.74
C ALA A 44 9.57 -6.97 1.27
N HIS A 45 9.86 -7.69 0.18
CA HIS A 45 11.19 -7.74 -0.41
C HIS A 45 11.69 -6.35 -0.82
N PHE A 46 10.90 -5.58 -1.56
CA PHE A 46 11.28 -4.22 -1.96
C PHE A 46 11.44 -3.26 -0.77
N ALA A 47 10.60 -3.38 0.27
CA ALA A 47 10.76 -2.58 1.49
C ALA A 47 12.09 -2.85 2.23
N PHE A 48 12.60 -4.09 2.19
CA PHE A 48 13.90 -4.45 2.77
C PHE A 48 15.06 -4.46 1.77
N SER A 49 14.85 -4.08 0.50
CA SER A 49 15.90 -4.12 -0.55
C SER A 49 17.12 -3.27 -0.22
N LYS A 50 16.93 -2.08 0.37
CA LYS A 50 18.01 -1.19 0.82
C LYS A 50 18.67 -1.64 2.13
N ASN A 51 17.95 -2.39 2.98
CA ASN A 51 18.40 -2.84 4.29
C ASN A 51 18.01 -4.32 4.52
N PRO A 52 18.69 -5.28 3.86
CA PRO A 52 18.39 -6.70 3.97
C PRO A 52 18.48 -7.22 5.41
N ARG A 53 17.62 -8.18 5.77
CA ARG A 53 17.61 -8.79 7.10
C ARG A 53 18.26 -10.16 7.03
N ILE A 54 19.58 -10.20 7.17
CA ILE A 54 20.35 -11.44 7.11
C ILE A 54 20.42 -12.08 8.49
N ASN A 55 20.05 -13.36 8.60
CA ASN A 55 20.17 -14.13 9.86
C ASN A 55 21.58 -14.74 10.02
N SER A 56 21.85 -15.35 11.17
CA SER A 56 23.13 -16.02 11.49
C SER A 56 23.51 -17.18 10.54
N LYS A 57 22.58 -17.69 9.72
CA LYS A 57 22.83 -18.70 8.68
C LYS A 57 23.19 -18.08 7.31
N GLY A 58 23.23 -16.74 7.20
CA GLY A 58 23.48 -16.02 5.94
C GLY A 58 22.25 -15.87 5.04
N MET A 59 21.05 -16.19 5.53
CA MET A 59 19.81 -16.16 4.75
C MET A 59 19.11 -14.80 4.87
N ASN A 60 18.65 -14.22 3.75
CA ASN A 60 17.80 -13.03 3.79
C ASN A 60 16.37 -13.41 4.23
N THR A 61 15.98 -12.94 5.41
CA THR A 61 14.66 -13.15 6.00
C THR A 61 13.72 -11.95 5.82
N GLY A 62 14.17 -10.87 5.17
CA GLY A 62 13.43 -9.60 5.08
C GLY A 62 12.03 -9.74 4.48
N ALA A 63 11.87 -10.51 3.39
CA ALA A 63 10.57 -10.73 2.77
C ALA A 63 9.61 -11.51 3.68
N ALA A 64 10.08 -12.56 4.37
CA ALA A 64 9.29 -13.31 5.35
C ALA A 64 8.94 -12.47 6.58
N LEU A 65 9.86 -11.62 7.05
CA LEU A 65 9.63 -10.70 8.17
C LEU A 65 8.57 -9.66 7.83
N GLY A 66 8.65 -9.05 6.65
CA GLY A 66 7.67 -8.06 6.19
C GLY A 66 6.28 -8.68 6.00
N PHE A 67 6.20 -9.85 5.36
CA PHE A 67 4.96 -10.62 5.25
C PHE A 67 4.33 -10.88 6.62
N THR A 68 5.11 -11.40 7.59
CA THR A 68 4.59 -11.73 8.93
C THR A 68 4.16 -10.49 9.71
N ASN A 69 4.85 -9.35 9.53
CA ASN A 69 4.44 -8.08 10.12
C ASN A 69 3.07 -7.64 9.57
N THR A 70 2.88 -7.64 8.25
CA THR A 70 1.61 -7.24 7.63
C THR A 70 0.47 -8.20 7.98
N LEU A 71 0.72 -9.51 8.01
CA LEU A 71 -0.25 -10.51 8.48
C LEU A 71 -0.68 -10.25 9.92
N PHE A 72 0.28 -10.08 10.84
CA PHE A 72 -0.03 -9.82 12.26
C PHE A 72 -0.71 -8.46 12.47
N GLU A 73 -0.38 -7.45 11.66
CA GLU A 73 -1.04 -6.14 11.70
C GLU A 73 -2.53 -6.26 11.37
N VAL A 74 -2.90 -6.98 10.30
CA VAL A 74 -4.30 -7.25 9.93
C VAL A 74 -5.00 -8.01 11.06
N LEU A 75 -4.43 -9.11 11.54
CA LEU A 75 -5.01 -9.91 12.62
C LEU A 75 -5.24 -9.08 13.90
N SER A 76 -4.34 -8.16 14.23
CA SER A 76 -4.42 -7.33 15.44
C SER A 76 -5.38 -6.13 15.31
N LYS A 77 -5.39 -5.45 14.17
CA LYS A 77 -6.19 -4.24 13.92
C LYS A 77 -7.59 -4.57 13.42
N GLU A 78 -7.67 -5.37 12.36
CA GLU A 78 -8.90 -5.65 11.63
C GLU A 78 -9.73 -6.76 12.27
N LYS A 79 -9.09 -7.59 13.11
CA LYS A 79 -9.66 -8.71 13.88
C LYS A 79 -10.65 -9.54 13.04
N PRO A 80 -10.21 -10.09 11.90
CA PRO A 80 -11.07 -10.86 11.04
C PRO A 80 -11.57 -12.12 11.77
N THR A 81 -12.85 -12.43 11.59
CA THR A 81 -13.42 -13.71 12.04
C THR A 81 -12.90 -14.87 11.21
N HIS A 82 -12.65 -14.62 9.92
CA HIS A 82 -12.22 -15.62 8.95
C HIS A 82 -11.09 -15.07 8.08
N ILE A 83 -10.12 -15.91 7.71
CA ILE A 83 -8.99 -15.49 6.90
C ILE A 83 -8.48 -16.63 6.01
N GLY A 84 -8.08 -16.29 4.79
CA GLY A 84 -7.37 -17.19 3.87
C GLY A 84 -6.25 -16.46 3.14
N VAL A 85 -5.22 -17.19 2.74
CA VAL A 85 -4.07 -16.64 2.00
C VAL A 85 -3.94 -17.41 0.69
N ALA A 86 -4.04 -16.72 -0.44
CA ALA A 86 -3.92 -17.31 -1.77
C ALA A 86 -2.52 -17.17 -2.37
N MET A 87 -2.12 -18.17 -3.15
CA MET A 87 -0.92 -18.16 -3.98
C MET A 87 -1.21 -18.82 -5.33
N ASP A 88 -0.47 -18.41 -6.37
CA ASP A 88 -0.58 -18.98 -7.71
C ASP A 88 -0.39 -20.50 -7.73
N GLY A 89 -1.19 -21.18 -8.56
CA GLY A 89 -1.04 -22.60 -8.82
C GLY A 89 0.31 -22.95 -9.47
N PRO A 90 0.85 -24.17 -9.25
CA PRO A 90 2.13 -24.60 -9.82
C PRO A 90 2.06 -24.95 -11.32
N ALA A 91 0.91 -24.74 -11.98
CA ALA A 91 0.66 -25.09 -13.36
C ALA A 91 0.23 -23.86 -14.15
N LYS A 92 0.53 -23.83 -15.45
CA LYS A 92 0.07 -22.79 -16.37
C LYS A 92 -1.45 -22.65 -16.31
N THR A 93 -1.91 -21.40 -16.44
CA THR A 93 -3.33 -21.03 -16.40
C THR A 93 -3.86 -20.82 -17.82
N PHE A 94 -5.20 -20.75 -17.96
CA PHE A 94 -5.86 -20.48 -19.24
C PHE A 94 -5.30 -19.22 -19.94
N ARG A 95 -4.89 -18.19 -19.20
CA ARG A 95 -4.25 -16.97 -19.75
C ARG A 95 -2.97 -17.28 -20.53
N HIS A 96 -2.16 -18.24 -20.06
CA HIS A 96 -0.93 -18.69 -20.73
C HIS A 96 -1.19 -19.64 -21.91
N GLU A 97 -2.38 -20.23 -22.00
CA GLU A 97 -2.82 -21.05 -23.13
C GLU A 97 -3.41 -20.18 -24.24
N ASN A 98 -4.22 -19.18 -23.86
CA ASN A 98 -4.88 -18.24 -24.77
C ASN A 98 -3.91 -17.17 -25.30
N PHE A 99 -2.89 -16.76 -24.52
CA PHE A 99 -1.89 -15.80 -24.94
C PHE A 99 -0.49 -16.17 -24.45
N VAL A 100 0.36 -16.65 -25.36
CA VAL A 100 1.70 -17.19 -25.06
C VAL A 100 2.65 -16.15 -24.43
N GLU A 101 2.48 -14.87 -24.77
CA GLU A 101 3.32 -13.79 -24.24
C GLU A 101 2.78 -13.21 -22.91
N TYR A 102 1.70 -13.76 -22.35
CA TYR A 102 1.17 -13.33 -21.05
C TYR A 102 2.22 -13.44 -19.96
N LYS A 103 2.41 -12.36 -19.19
CA LYS A 103 3.46 -12.22 -18.16
C LYS A 103 4.91 -12.45 -18.64
N ALA A 104 5.16 -12.60 -19.94
CA ALA A 104 6.49 -12.95 -20.48
C ALA A 104 7.56 -11.86 -20.25
N ASN A 105 7.14 -10.60 -20.10
CA ASN A 105 8.01 -9.47 -19.78
C ASN A 105 8.24 -9.27 -18.27
N ARG A 106 7.60 -10.06 -17.39
CA ARG A 106 7.87 -9.99 -15.95
C ARG A 106 9.32 -10.42 -15.69
N GLN A 107 10.03 -9.65 -14.87
CA GLN A 107 11.40 -10.00 -14.46
C GLN A 107 11.42 -11.35 -13.73
N ALA A 108 12.51 -12.10 -13.89
CA ALA A 108 12.70 -13.34 -13.16
C ALA A 108 12.60 -13.09 -11.64
N MET A 109 11.91 -13.97 -10.93
CA MET A 109 11.70 -13.87 -9.49
C MET A 109 13.06 -13.77 -8.76
N PRO A 110 13.30 -12.73 -7.93
CA PRO A 110 14.51 -12.62 -7.13
C PRO A 110 14.76 -13.87 -6.28
N GLU A 111 16.02 -14.28 -6.15
CA GLU A 111 16.42 -15.47 -5.39
C GLU A 111 15.92 -15.40 -3.94
N ASP A 112 16.04 -14.24 -3.30
CA ASP A 112 15.51 -13.95 -1.95
C ASP A 112 14.00 -14.24 -1.81
N ILE A 113 13.20 -13.98 -2.85
CA ILE A 113 11.76 -14.29 -2.84
C ILE A 113 11.54 -15.80 -2.97
N GLY A 114 12.31 -16.48 -3.84
CA GLY A 114 12.30 -17.93 -3.94
C GLY A 114 12.66 -18.62 -2.63
N VAL A 115 13.65 -18.09 -1.90
CA VAL A 115 14.05 -18.55 -0.56
C VAL A 115 12.97 -18.24 0.49
N ALA A 116 12.29 -17.09 0.41
CA ALA A 116 11.27 -16.69 1.38
C ALA A 116 9.96 -17.49 1.27
N ILE A 117 9.52 -17.88 0.06
CA ILE A 117 8.23 -18.56 -0.18
C ILE A 117 8.03 -19.80 0.71
N PRO A 118 8.98 -20.75 0.84
CA PRO A 118 8.84 -21.89 1.75
C PRO A 118 8.63 -21.50 3.22
N TYR A 119 9.30 -20.45 3.70
CA TYR A 119 9.11 -19.97 5.07
C TYR A 119 7.78 -19.23 5.24
N VAL A 120 7.32 -18.49 4.24
CA VAL A 120 5.99 -17.86 4.27
C VAL A 120 4.89 -18.91 4.33
N LYS A 121 5.01 -20.03 3.61
CA LYS A 121 4.08 -21.17 3.76
C LYS A 121 4.11 -21.79 5.15
N LYS A 122 5.30 -21.97 5.75
CA LYS A 122 5.44 -22.40 7.16
C LYS A 122 4.83 -21.38 8.14
N ILE A 123 4.95 -20.07 7.87
CA ILE A 123 4.35 -19.01 8.69
C ILE A 123 2.83 -19.13 8.64
N ILE A 124 2.24 -19.22 7.44
CA ILE A 124 0.79 -19.37 7.23
C ILE A 124 0.24 -20.60 7.98
N ASP A 125 0.90 -21.75 7.88
CA ASP A 125 0.57 -22.96 8.65
C ASP A 125 0.70 -22.78 10.17
N ALA A 126 1.76 -22.09 10.64
CA ALA A 126 1.97 -21.79 12.05
C ALA A 126 0.97 -20.76 12.61
N PHE A 127 0.33 -19.95 11.76
CA PHE A 127 -0.81 -19.11 12.14
C PHE A 127 -2.16 -19.85 12.07
N ASN A 128 -2.19 -21.14 11.70
CA ASN A 128 -3.41 -21.93 11.43
C ASN A 128 -4.32 -21.28 10.38
N ILE A 129 -3.74 -20.73 9.31
CA ILE A 129 -4.48 -20.08 8.21
C ILE A 129 -4.47 -20.99 6.98
N PRO A 130 -5.62 -21.22 6.29
CA PRO A 130 -5.65 -22.01 5.08
C PRO A 130 -4.87 -21.33 3.94
N LEU A 131 -3.93 -22.09 3.36
CA LEU A 131 -3.22 -21.73 2.14
C LEU A 131 -4.03 -22.18 0.92
N LEU A 132 -4.59 -21.21 0.21
CA LEU A 132 -5.46 -21.40 -0.96
C LEU A 132 -4.58 -21.48 -2.22
N MET A 133 -4.53 -22.65 -2.84
CA MET A 133 -3.77 -22.90 -4.07
C MET A 133 -4.48 -23.93 -4.94
N MET A 134 -4.55 -23.71 -6.25
CA MET A 134 -5.14 -24.67 -7.18
C MET A 134 -4.38 -24.68 -8.52
N PRO A 135 -3.96 -25.85 -9.04
CA PRO A 135 -3.35 -25.93 -10.37
C PRO A 135 -4.28 -25.38 -11.47
N GLY A 136 -3.73 -24.59 -12.39
CA GLY A 136 -4.48 -24.00 -13.51
C GLY A 136 -5.11 -22.62 -13.24
N PHE A 137 -5.03 -22.12 -12.00
CA PHE A 137 -5.60 -20.84 -11.58
C PHE A 137 -4.59 -19.99 -10.81
N GLU A 138 -4.75 -18.66 -10.90
CA GLU A 138 -3.91 -17.68 -10.21
C GLU A 138 -4.51 -17.35 -8.82
N ALA A 139 -3.73 -16.70 -7.95
CA ALA A 139 -4.22 -16.26 -6.64
C ALA A 139 -5.48 -15.39 -6.78
N ASP A 140 -5.53 -14.55 -7.82
CA ASP A 140 -6.63 -13.61 -8.07
C ASP A 140 -7.94 -14.33 -8.39
N ASP A 141 -7.88 -15.40 -9.19
CA ASP A 141 -9.05 -16.22 -9.54
C ASP A 141 -9.62 -16.94 -8.30
N LEU A 142 -8.74 -17.41 -7.40
CA LEU A 142 -9.10 -18.03 -6.13
C LEU A 142 -9.76 -17.01 -5.17
N ILE A 143 -9.14 -15.84 -4.98
CA ILE A 143 -9.66 -14.77 -4.14
C ILE A 143 -11.01 -14.28 -4.68
N GLY A 144 -11.11 -14.03 -5.99
CA GLY A 144 -12.35 -13.56 -6.60
C GLY A 144 -13.49 -14.57 -6.48
N THR A 145 -13.22 -15.84 -6.79
CA THR A 145 -14.21 -16.92 -6.65
C THR A 145 -14.71 -17.03 -5.20
N LEU A 146 -13.80 -17.01 -4.21
CA LEU A 146 -14.18 -17.12 -2.80
C LEU A 146 -14.90 -15.86 -2.29
N SER A 147 -14.53 -14.67 -2.76
CA SER A 147 -15.23 -13.42 -2.42
C SER A 147 -16.70 -13.48 -2.83
N CYS A 148 -16.98 -13.87 -4.08
CA CYS A 148 -18.35 -14.02 -4.57
C CYS A 148 -19.14 -15.19 -3.95
N LYS A 149 -18.47 -16.17 -3.32
CA LYS A 149 -19.12 -17.24 -2.55
C LYS A 149 -19.41 -16.78 -1.11
N ALA A 150 -18.45 -16.14 -0.46
CA ALA A 150 -18.57 -15.61 0.90
C ALA A 150 -19.62 -14.49 1.01
N GLU A 151 -19.67 -13.57 0.05
CA GLU A 151 -20.70 -12.52 -0.02
C GLU A 151 -22.13 -13.09 0.03
N LYS A 152 -22.35 -14.22 -0.66
CA LYS A 152 -23.63 -14.96 -0.68
C LYS A 152 -23.88 -15.75 0.60
N ALA A 153 -22.84 -16.02 1.38
CA ALA A 153 -22.90 -16.62 2.71
C ALA A 153 -22.98 -15.57 3.84
N ASP A 154 -23.33 -14.32 3.51
CA ASP A 154 -23.54 -13.20 4.41
C ASP A 154 -22.27 -12.65 5.11
N PHE A 155 -21.15 -12.62 4.38
CA PHE A 155 -19.87 -12.04 4.83
C PHE A 155 -19.64 -10.63 4.29
N ASP A 156 -18.93 -9.81 5.07
CA ASP A 156 -18.15 -8.69 4.54
C ASP A 156 -16.73 -9.18 4.22
N VAL A 157 -16.32 -9.03 2.96
CA VAL A 157 -15.08 -9.60 2.42
C VAL A 157 -14.07 -8.50 2.10
N TYR A 158 -12.82 -8.70 2.53
CA TYR A 158 -11.70 -7.80 2.27
C TYR A 158 -10.63 -8.53 1.47
N MET A 159 -10.56 -8.24 0.17
CA MET A 159 -9.53 -8.73 -0.73
C MET A 159 -8.27 -7.89 -0.53
N MET A 160 -7.22 -8.47 0.04
CA MET A 160 -6.00 -7.76 0.39
C MET A 160 -4.93 -7.94 -0.68
N SER A 161 -4.90 -7.00 -1.64
CA SER A 161 -3.86 -6.88 -2.66
C SER A 161 -3.66 -5.40 -3.04
N PRO A 162 -2.43 -4.95 -3.38
CA PRO A 162 -2.23 -3.64 -4.00
C PRO A 162 -2.73 -3.60 -5.45
N ASP A 163 -3.01 -4.75 -6.08
CA ASP A 163 -3.37 -4.81 -7.49
C ASP A 163 -4.65 -4.01 -7.79
N LYS A 164 -4.70 -3.41 -8.98
CA LYS A 164 -5.83 -2.62 -9.46
C LYS A 164 -6.91 -3.54 -10.06
N ASP A 165 -6.56 -4.74 -10.50
CA ASP A 165 -7.48 -5.59 -11.27
C ASP A 165 -8.63 -6.10 -10.39
N PHE A 166 -8.40 -6.30 -9.10
CA PHE A 166 -9.45 -6.56 -8.09
C PHE A 166 -10.54 -5.48 -8.00
N CYS A 167 -10.32 -4.25 -8.53
CA CYS A 167 -11.36 -3.23 -8.58
C CYS A 167 -12.61 -3.71 -9.35
N GLN A 168 -12.46 -4.68 -10.27
CA GLN A 168 -13.57 -5.26 -11.02
C GLN A 168 -14.56 -6.09 -10.18
N LEU A 169 -14.16 -6.48 -8.95
CA LEU A 169 -14.90 -7.40 -8.07
C LEU A 169 -15.53 -6.72 -6.84
N VAL A 170 -15.36 -5.41 -6.70
CA VAL A 170 -15.84 -4.66 -5.54
C VAL A 170 -17.37 -4.54 -5.57
N THR A 171 -18.02 -4.79 -4.44
CA THR A 171 -19.49 -4.70 -4.25
C THR A 171 -19.80 -3.94 -2.96
N ASP A 172 -21.09 -3.88 -2.58
CA ASP A 172 -21.51 -3.31 -1.29
C ASP A 172 -20.92 -4.06 -0.08
N HIS A 173 -20.52 -5.33 -0.26
CA HIS A 173 -19.99 -6.24 0.77
C HIS A 173 -18.62 -6.86 0.44
N VAL A 174 -18.03 -6.51 -0.70
CA VAL A 174 -16.70 -6.99 -1.13
C VAL A 174 -15.82 -5.77 -1.38
N TYR A 175 -14.78 -5.60 -0.58
CA TYR A 175 -13.89 -4.45 -0.58
C TYR A 175 -12.48 -4.83 -1.02
N LEU A 176 -11.78 -3.92 -1.69
CA LEU A 176 -10.36 -4.05 -1.99
C LEU A 176 -9.54 -3.31 -0.93
N TYR A 177 -8.81 -4.06 -0.10
CA TYR A 177 -8.03 -3.58 1.03
C TYR A 177 -6.55 -3.41 0.63
N LYS A 178 -6.11 -2.17 0.44
CA LYS A 178 -4.72 -1.87 0.07
C LYS A 178 -3.90 -1.54 1.33
N PRO A 179 -2.89 -2.35 1.68
CA PRO A 179 -2.10 -2.11 2.89
C PRO A 179 -1.31 -0.80 2.82
N ALA A 180 -1.22 -0.10 3.95
CA ALA A 180 -0.52 1.18 4.15
C ALA A 180 0.84 1.27 3.42
N PHE A 181 1.04 2.23 2.52
CA PHE A 181 2.23 2.30 1.65
C PHE A 181 2.93 3.66 1.73
N LEU A 182 4.25 3.64 1.97
CA LEU A 182 5.13 4.83 2.06
C LEU A 182 4.54 5.95 2.95
N GLY A 183 4.18 5.60 4.19
CA GLY A 183 3.62 6.56 5.18
C GLY A 183 2.13 6.85 5.03
N ASN A 184 1.50 6.52 3.92
CA ASN A 184 0.04 6.59 3.77
C ASN A 184 -0.64 5.48 4.58
N GLY A 185 -1.83 5.78 5.10
CA GLY A 185 -2.68 4.80 5.78
C GLY A 185 -3.18 3.68 4.86
N VAL A 186 -3.93 2.74 5.44
CA VAL A 186 -4.66 1.72 4.68
C VAL A 186 -5.69 2.41 3.79
N ASP A 187 -5.76 2.02 2.52
CA ASP A 187 -6.77 2.47 1.55
C ASP A 187 -7.76 1.33 1.30
N ILE A 188 -9.02 1.51 1.72
CA ILE A 188 -10.10 0.54 1.49
C ILE A 188 -10.98 1.10 0.38
N LEU A 189 -11.06 0.38 -0.73
CA LEU A 189 -11.82 0.76 -1.92
C LEU A 189 -13.16 0.02 -1.93
N ASP A 190 -14.22 0.81 -1.88
CA ASP A 190 -15.63 0.46 -2.06
C ASP A 190 -16.10 0.81 -3.49
N VAL A 191 -17.35 0.47 -3.82
CA VAL A 191 -17.96 0.72 -5.15
C VAL A 191 -17.83 2.18 -5.55
N GLN A 192 -18.08 3.11 -4.62
CA GLN A 192 -18.03 4.54 -4.89
C GLN A 192 -16.60 4.98 -5.25
N LYS A 193 -15.61 4.65 -4.42
CA LYS A 193 -14.20 5.01 -4.67
C LYS A 193 -13.65 4.38 -5.94
N VAL A 194 -14.05 3.14 -6.27
CA VAL A 194 -13.69 2.51 -7.54
C VAL A 194 -14.29 3.29 -8.70
N CYS A 195 -15.60 3.58 -8.67
CA CYS A 195 -16.28 4.34 -9.71
C CYS A 195 -15.71 5.76 -9.89
N GLU A 196 -15.38 6.46 -8.81
CA GLU A 196 -14.73 7.78 -8.84
C GLU A 196 -13.31 7.70 -9.43
N ARG A 197 -12.47 6.77 -8.97
CA ARG A 197 -11.08 6.59 -9.43
C ARG A 197 -10.99 6.23 -10.92
N TRP A 198 -11.91 5.39 -11.38
CA TRP A 198 -11.95 4.91 -12.76
C TRP A 198 -12.85 5.77 -13.67
N GLU A 199 -13.58 6.73 -13.12
CA GLU A 199 -14.55 7.60 -13.81
C GLU A 199 -15.65 6.79 -14.55
N ILE A 200 -16.18 5.76 -13.89
CA ILE A 200 -17.16 4.79 -14.42
C ILE A 200 -18.44 4.76 -13.57
N SER A 201 -19.52 4.21 -14.10
CA SER A 201 -20.80 4.04 -13.39
C SER A 201 -21.03 2.62 -12.87
N ASN A 202 -20.23 1.64 -13.32
CA ASN A 202 -20.30 0.25 -12.89
C ASN A 202 -18.90 -0.34 -12.79
N VAL A 203 -18.54 -0.94 -11.64
CA VAL A 203 -17.22 -1.55 -11.38
C VAL A 203 -16.74 -2.53 -12.44
N LYS A 204 -17.66 -3.22 -13.14
CA LYS A 204 -17.29 -4.14 -14.22
C LYS A 204 -16.60 -3.44 -15.38
N GLN A 205 -16.87 -2.16 -15.59
CA GLN A 205 -16.21 -1.35 -16.63
C GLN A 205 -14.70 -1.19 -16.43
N VAL A 206 -14.15 -1.55 -15.26
CA VAL A 206 -12.69 -1.68 -15.07
C VAL A 206 -12.10 -2.67 -16.09
N ILE A 207 -12.72 -3.82 -16.32
CA ILE A 207 -12.19 -4.84 -17.27
C ILE A 207 -12.25 -4.32 -18.72
N ASP A 208 -13.25 -3.50 -19.04
CA ASP A 208 -13.38 -2.86 -20.33
C ASP A 208 -12.26 -1.81 -20.55
N ILE A 209 -11.95 -1.00 -19.53
CA ILE A 209 -10.84 -0.04 -19.58
C ILE A 209 -9.49 -0.77 -19.70
N LEU A 210 -9.28 -1.83 -18.93
CA LEU A 210 -8.07 -2.67 -18.99
C LEU A 210 -7.93 -3.32 -20.37
N GLY A 211 -9.02 -3.86 -20.95
CA GLY A 211 -9.04 -4.44 -22.29
C GLY A 211 -8.70 -3.44 -23.41
N LEU A 212 -9.06 -2.16 -23.24
CA LEU A 212 -8.69 -1.11 -24.19
C LEU A 212 -7.26 -0.60 -24.04
N GLN A 213 -6.77 -0.41 -22.81
CA GLN A 213 -5.45 0.20 -22.57
C GLN A 213 -4.30 -0.83 -22.51
N GLY A 214 -4.62 -2.10 -22.23
CA GLY A 214 -3.66 -3.15 -21.94
C GLY A 214 -3.06 -3.07 -20.53
N ASP A 215 -2.01 -3.86 -20.31
CA ASP A 215 -1.16 -3.80 -19.13
C ASP A 215 0.28 -4.19 -19.47
N ALA A 216 1.22 -3.26 -19.28
CA ALA A 216 2.64 -3.50 -19.56
C ALA A 216 3.33 -4.46 -18.55
N VAL A 217 2.81 -4.58 -17.33
CA VAL A 217 3.34 -5.49 -16.29
C VAL A 217 3.02 -6.95 -16.63
N ASP A 218 1.82 -7.18 -17.14
CA ASP A 218 1.34 -8.52 -17.53
C ASP A 218 1.45 -8.80 -19.03
N ASN A 219 2.03 -7.86 -19.77
CA ASN A 219 2.15 -7.88 -21.23
C ASN A 219 0.81 -8.05 -21.96
N ILE A 220 -0.29 -7.54 -21.38
CA ILE A 220 -1.60 -7.50 -22.02
C ILE A 220 -1.57 -6.36 -23.07
N PRO A 221 -1.83 -6.62 -24.36
CA PRO A 221 -1.47 -5.68 -25.42
C PRO A 221 -2.42 -4.48 -25.60
N GLY A 222 -3.69 -4.58 -25.17
CA GLY A 222 -4.69 -3.53 -25.34
C GLY A 222 -5.02 -3.23 -26.81
N ILE A 223 -5.54 -2.02 -27.08
CA ILE A 223 -5.69 -1.48 -28.44
C ILE A 223 -4.66 -0.37 -28.66
N PRO A 224 -3.80 -0.45 -29.70
CA PRO A 224 -2.76 0.55 -29.97
C PRO A 224 -3.30 1.98 -30.01
N GLY A 225 -2.61 2.90 -29.32
CA GLY A 225 -2.99 4.32 -29.27
C GLY A 225 -4.16 4.64 -28.34
N ILE A 226 -4.69 3.68 -27.58
CA ILE A 226 -5.64 3.91 -26.50
C ILE A 226 -4.92 3.73 -25.17
N GLY A 227 -4.75 4.82 -24.42
CA GLY A 227 -4.29 4.78 -23.02
C GLY A 227 -5.43 5.10 -22.05
N GLU A 228 -5.17 5.03 -20.74
CA GLU A 228 -6.18 5.14 -19.66
C GLU A 228 -7.24 6.23 -19.89
N LYS A 229 -6.82 7.48 -20.12
CA LYS A 229 -7.75 8.62 -20.32
C LYS A 229 -8.68 8.41 -21.52
N THR A 230 -8.15 7.86 -22.61
CA THR A 230 -8.93 7.56 -23.82
C THR A 230 -9.85 6.37 -23.58
N ALA A 231 -9.38 5.32 -22.91
CA ALA A 231 -10.18 4.16 -22.54
C ALA A 231 -11.36 4.55 -21.64
N LYS A 232 -11.12 5.30 -20.56
CA LYS A 232 -12.17 5.87 -19.68
C LYS A 232 -13.23 6.63 -20.47
N SER A 233 -12.82 7.59 -21.31
CA SER A 233 -13.75 8.40 -22.11
C SER A 233 -14.58 7.56 -23.11
N LEU A 234 -13.98 6.54 -23.72
CA LEU A 234 -14.71 5.63 -24.61
C LEU A 234 -15.70 4.74 -23.84
N ILE A 235 -15.31 4.20 -22.69
CA ILE A 235 -16.16 3.34 -21.87
C ILE A 235 -17.28 4.12 -21.17
N GLN A 236 -17.07 5.40 -20.81
CA GLN A 236 -18.14 6.31 -20.42
C GLN A 236 -19.19 6.49 -21.53
N LYS A 237 -18.76 6.63 -22.80
CA LYS A 237 -19.68 6.83 -23.93
C LYS A 237 -20.40 5.55 -24.36
N TYR A 238 -19.68 4.45 -24.52
CA TYR A 238 -20.20 3.22 -25.13
C TYR A 238 -20.51 2.09 -24.13
N GLY A 239 -20.13 2.23 -22.85
CA GLY A 239 -20.44 1.24 -21.82
C GLY A 239 -19.47 0.05 -21.76
N SER A 240 -19.17 -0.59 -22.90
CA SER A 240 -18.26 -1.76 -22.98
C SER A 240 -17.43 -1.79 -24.26
N VAL A 241 -16.40 -2.65 -24.29
CA VAL A 241 -15.54 -2.92 -25.45
C VAL A 241 -16.34 -3.45 -26.65
N GLU A 242 -17.28 -4.37 -26.42
CA GLU A 242 -18.13 -4.94 -27.48
C GLU A 242 -18.99 -3.86 -28.12
N ASN A 243 -19.60 -3.00 -27.31
CA ASN A 243 -20.48 -1.95 -27.82
C ASN A 243 -19.69 -0.82 -28.51
N LEU A 244 -18.46 -0.53 -28.04
CA LEU A 244 -17.51 0.36 -28.72
C LEU A 244 -17.15 -0.17 -30.11
N ILE A 245 -16.84 -1.47 -30.23
CA ILE A 245 -16.51 -2.12 -31.51
C ILE A 245 -17.73 -2.08 -32.45
N ALA A 246 -18.93 -2.34 -31.94
CA ALA A 246 -20.18 -2.29 -32.70
C ALA A 246 -20.50 -0.89 -33.27
N HIS A 247 -20.04 0.18 -32.61
CA HIS A 247 -20.24 1.59 -33.02
C HIS A 247 -18.93 2.26 -33.48
N ALA A 248 -17.95 1.48 -33.95
CA ALA A 248 -16.64 2.00 -34.36
C ALA A 248 -16.72 2.96 -35.56
N ASP A 249 -17.80 2.96 -36.31
CA ASP A 249 -18.06 3.88 -37.43
C ASP A 249 -18.34 5.33 -36.99
N GLU A 250 -18.82 5.56 -35.76
CA GLU A 250 -18.99 6.89 -35.16
C GLU A 250 -17.66 7.61 -34.88
N LEU A 251 -16.57 6.85 -34.81
CA LEU A 251 -15.24 7.33 -34.46
C LEU A 251 -14.51 7.93 -35.68
N LYS A 252 -13.45 8.70 -35.43
CA LYS A 252 -12.75 9.49 -36.45
C LYS A 252 -11.24 9.22 -36.48
N GLY A 253 -10.67 9.25 -37.69
CA GLY A 253 -9.23 9.11 -37.92
C GLY A 253 -8.63 7.82 -37.33
N LYS A 254 -7.39 7.94 -36.84
CA LYS A 254 -6.59 6.80 -36.36
C LYS A 254 -7.24 5.98 -35.25
N GLN A 255 -8.07 6.60 -34.40
CA GLN A 255 -8.79 5.90 -33.33
C GLN A 255 -9.81 4.89 -33.90
N ARG A 256 -10.56 5.27 -34.94
CA ARG A 256 -11.48 4.37 -35.65
C ARG A 256 -10.72 3.22 -36.32
N GLU A 257 -9.66 3.55 -37.04
CA GLU A 257 -8.82 2.55 -37.72
C GLU A 257 -8.30 1.50 -36.74
N ASN A 258 -7.77 1.93 -35.58
CA ASN A 258 -7.22 1.03 -34.59
C ASN A 258 -8.30 0.18 -33.90
N ILE A 259 -9.47 0.72 -33.59
CA ILE A 259 -10.55 -0.07 -32.95
C ILE A 259 -11.10 -1.13 -33.90
N ILE A 260 -11.21 -0.83 -35.21
CA ILE A 260 -11.62 -1.82 -36.21
C ILE A 260 -10.52 -2.87 -36.43
N GLN A 261 -9.26 -2.43 -36.57
CA GLN A 261 -8.14 -3.32 -36.87
C GLN A 261 -7.76 -4.25 -35.70
N PHE A 262 -7.86 -3.76 -34.47
CA PHE A 262 -7.44 -4.47 -33.25
C PHE A 262 -8.62 -4.86 -32.35
N ALA A 263 -9.83 -4.99 -32.92
CA ALA A 263 -11.05 -5.38 -32.20
C ALA A 263 -10.87 -6.69 -31.42
N GLU A 264 -10.39 -7.74 -32.08
CA GLU A 264 -10.12 -9.05 -31.46
C GLU A 264 -9.03 -8.97 -30.39
N GLN A 265 -8.00 -8.15 -30.58
CA GLN A 265 -6.93 -7.92 -29.61
C GLN A 265 -7.45 -7.21 -28.35
N GLY A 266 -8.37 -6.26 -28.48
CA GLY A 266 -9.04 -5.62 -27.34
C GLY A 266 -9.96 -6.57 -26.56
N LEU A 267 -10.68 -7.44 -27.27
CA LEU A 267 -11.50 -8.50 -26.65
C LEU A 267 -10.64 -9.53 -25.91
N LEU A 268 -9.54 -10.01 -26.52
CA LEU A 268 -8.56 -10.87 -25.86
C LEU A 268 -7.93 -10.19 -24.64
N SER A 269 -7.59 -8.91 -24.76
CA SER A 269 -7.03 -8.13 -23.64
C SER A 269 -8.02 -8.00 -22.47
N LYS A 270 -9.31 -7.81 -22.77
CA LYS A 270 -10.40 -7.81 -21.78
C LYS A 270 -10.53 -9.19 -21.12
N GLU A 271 -10.46 -10.27 -21.88
CA GLU A 271 -10.50 -11.64 -21.35
C GLU A 271 -9.32 -11.93 -20.41
N LEU A 272 -8.10 -11.58 -20.81
CA LEU A 272 -6.88 -11.76 -19.99
C LEU A 272 -6.95 -10.97 -18.68
N ALA A 273 -7.46 -9.74 -18.70
CA ALA A 273 -7.63 -8.88 -17.52
C ALA A 273 -8.86 -9.24 -16.64
N THR A 274 -9.72 -10.17 -17.10
CA THR A 274 -10.88 -10.60 -16.32
C THR A 274 -10.46 -11.67 -15.30
N ILE A 275 -10.76 -11.44 -14.03
CA ILE A 275 -10.56 -12.43 -12.96
C ILE A 275 -11.63 -13.52 -13.07
N HIS A 276 -11.22 -14.79 -13.06
CA HIS A 276 -12.12 -15.91 -13.27
C HIS A 276 -12.81 -16.34 -11.96
N LEU A 277 -14.14 -16.24 -11.92
CA LEU A 277 -14.95 -16.44 -10.72
C LEU A 277 -15.56 -17.84 -10.56
N ASN A 278 -15.20 -18.78 -11.46
CA ASN A 278 -15.71 -20.16 -11.43
C ASN A 278 -14.59 -21.19 -11.18
N VAL A 279 -13.65 -20.88 -10.28
CA VAL A 279 -12.66 -21.86 -9.83
C VAL A 279 -13.39 -23.00 -9.07
N PRO A 280 -13.06 -24.29 -9.30
CA PRO A 280 -13.71 -25.43 -8.63
C PRO A 280 -13.20 -25.63 -7.19
N ILE A 281 -13.16 -24.55 -6.41
CA ILE A 281 -12.84 -24.52 -4.98
C ILE A 281 -14.13 -24.35 -4.18
N GLU A 282 -14.35 -25.21 -3.18
CA GLU A 282 -15.52 -25.06 -2.30
C GLU A 282 -15.31 -23.95 -1.27
N PHE A 283 -16.41 -23.30 -0.87
CA PHE A 283 -16.40 -22.34 0.24
C PHE A 283 -16.70 -23.11 1.53
N ASP A 284 -15.66 -23.43 2.27
CA ASP A 284 -15.74 -24.03 3.61
C ASP A 284 -15.53 -22.92 4.65
N GLU A 285 -16.62 -22.51 5.30
CA GLU A 285 -16.60 -21.50 6.37
C GLU A 285 -15.71 -21.94 7.54
N ALA A 286 -15.84 -23.18 8.00
CA ALA A 286 -15.11 -23.67 9.17
C ALA A 286 -13.61 -23.80 8.91
N ALA A 287 -13.21 -24.09 7.68
CA ALA A 287 -11.79 -24.09 7.29
C ALA A 287 -11.17 -22.69 7.23
N LEU A 288 -11.99 -21.64 7.10
CA LEU A 288 -11.55 -20.24 7.05
C LEU A 288 -11.59 -19.54 8.42
N GLU A 289 -12.22 -20.12 9.45
CA GLU A 289 -12.35 -19.53 10.79
C GLU A 289 -10.96 -19.33 11.46
N TYR A 290 -10.68 -18.10 11.92
CA TYR A 290 -9.38 -17.80 12.52
C TYR A 290 -9.33 -18.18 14.01
N THR A 291 -8.76 -19.35 14.30
CA THR A 291 -8.67 -19.92 15.66
C THR A 291 -7.43 -19.50 16.46
N GLY A 292 -6.55 -18.68 15.88
CA GLY A 292 -5.28 -18.26 16.49
C GLY A 292 -4.08 -19.15 16.13
N PRO A 293 -2.85 -18.70 16.40
CA PRO A 293 -1.64 -19.38 15.94
C PRO A 293 -1.28 -20.62 16.79
N ASP A 294 -0.62 -21.59 16.16
CA ASP A 294 0.10 -22.65 16.84
C ASP A 294 1.38 -22.07 17.45
N VAL A 295 1.33 -21.83 18.77
CA VAL A 295 2.41 -21.20 19.54
C VAL A 295 3.71 -22.00 19.50
N GLU A 296 3.66 -23.33 19.37
CA GLU A 296 4.86 -24.17 19.35
C GLU A 296 5.54 -24.12 17.97
N LYS A 297 4.77 -24.32 16.89
CA LYS A 297 5.27 -24.14 15.51
C LYS A 297 5.81 -22.74 15.30
N LEU A 298 5.06 -21.72 15.73
CA LEU A 298 5.42 -20.32 15.49
C LEU A 298 6.67 -19.91 16.26
N ARG A 299 6.83 -20.38 17.52
CA ARG A 299 8.06 -20.17 18.30
C ARG A 299 9.27 -20.81 17.62
N ALA A 300 9.18 -22.09 17.25
CA ALA A 300 10.28 -22.81 16.59
C ALA A 300 10.68 -22.17 15.25
N LEU A 301 9.71 -21.67 14.49
CA LEU A 301 9.94 -20.98 13.22
C LEU A 301 10.55 -19.60 13.42
N PHE A 302 10.13 -18.84 14.43
CA PHE A 302 10.72 -17.55 14.78
C PHE A 302 12.13 -17.70 15.38
N ASP A 303 12.44 -18.80 16.07
CA ASP A 303 13.81 -19.18 16.45
C ASP A 303 14.68 -19.46 15.21
N GLU A 304 14.19 -20.24 14.24
CA GLU A 304 14.90 -20.52 12.98
C GLU A 304 15.16 -19.26 12.13
N LEU A 305 14.21 -18.33 12.11
CA LEU A 305 14.28 -17.06 11.36
C LEU A 305 14.92 -15.90 12.16
N GLU A 306 15.24 -16.12 13.43
CA GLU A 306 15.76 -15.14 14.39
C GLU A 306 14.84 -13.92 14.63
N PHE A 307 13.52 -14.10 14.50
CA PHE A 307 12.49 -13.06 14.66
C PHE A 307 12.20 -12.71 16.13
N ARG A 308 13.25 -12.40 16.90
CA ARG A 308 13.21 -12.20 18.37
C ARG A 308 12.20 -11.14 18.82
N GLN A 309 12.22 -9.95 18.22
CA GLN A 309 11.27 -8.87 18.53
C GLN A 309 9.82 -9.25 18.20
N LEU A 310 9.62 -9.96 17.08
CA LEU A 310 8.31 -10.40 16.61
C LEU A 310 7.72 -11.45 17.56
N ALA A 311 8.54 -12.41 18.02
CA ALA A 311 8.15 -13.41 19.00
C ALA A 311 7.68 -12.78 20.31
N THR A 312 8.42 -11.80 20.86
CA THR A 312 7.98 -11.08 22.06
C THR A 312 6.65 -10.38 21.83
N ARG A 313 6.44 -9.74 20.66
CA ARG A 313 5.21 -9.01 20.33
C ARG A 313 3.99 -9.91 20.12
N ILE A 314 4.17 -11.10 19.53
CA ILE A 314 3.07 -11.99 19.14
C ILE A 314 2.79 -13.06 20.21
N LEU A 315 3.83 -13.59 20.86
CA LEU A 315 3.72 -14.68 21.84
C LEU A 315 3.78 -14.20 23.30
N GLY A 316 4.09 -12.92 23.55
CA GLY A 316 4.25 -12.37 24.90
C GLY A 316 5.50 -12.87 25.67
N THR A 317 6.26 -13.79 25.08
CA THR A 317 7.46 -14.40 25.67
C THR A 317 8.67 -14.20 24.75
N PRO A 318 9.83 -13.73 25.25
CA PRO A 318 11.04 -13.69 24.44
C PRO A 318 11.47 -15.10 24.03
N LEU A 319 12.11 -15.21 22.86
CA LEU A 319 12.75 -16.45 22.40
C LEU A 319 13.89 -16.86 23.34
N SER A 320 14.10 -18.17 23.48
CA SER A 320 15.17 -18.68 24.33
C SER A 320 16.52 -18.36 23.70
N THR A 321 17.35 -17.58 24.40
CA THR A 321 18.70 -17.24 23.94
C THR A 321 19.51 -18.52 23.71
N PRO A 322 20.12 -18.72 22.52
CA PRO A 322 21.09 -19.78 22.34
C PRO A 322 22.21 -19.61 23.37
N ALA A 323 22.55 -20.67 24.11
CA ALA A 323 23.57 -20.61 25.15
C ALA A 323 24.90 -20.11 24.56
N ALA A 324 25.31 -18.91 24.97
CA ALA A 324 26.54 -18.29 24.49
C ALA A 324 27.74 -19.18 24.85
N LYS A 325 28.41 -19.73 23.83
CA LYS A 325 29.69 -20.41 24.03
C LYS A 325 30.71 -19.37 24.49
N THR A 326 31.42 -19.72 25.56
CA THR A 326 32.33 -18.86 26.33
C THR A 326 33.39 -18.18 25.46
N PRO A 327 33.72 -16.89 25.67
CA PRO A 327 34.71 -16.19 24.86
C PRO A 327 36.14 -16.66 25.16
N ALA A 328 36.95 -16.80 24.11
CA ALA A 328 38.37 -17.14 24.22
C ALA A 328 39.26 -16.10 23.52
N ALA A 329 40.29 -15.67 24.24
CA ALA A 329 41.52 -14.97 23.81
C ALA A 329 41.40 -13.59 23.12
N LYS A 330 42.09 -12.62 23.72
CA LYS A 330 42.38 -11.29 23.15
C LYS A 330 43.37 -11.40 21.99
N ALA A 331 43.17 -10.61 20.93
CA ALA A 331 44.22 -10.21 20.00
C ALA A 331 44.18 -8.68 19.82
N THR A 332 45.29 -8.01 20.13
CA THR A 332 45.40 -6.54 20.11
C THR A 332 45.91 -6.07 18.76
N LEU A 333 45.18 -5.23 18.03
CA LEU A 333 45.71 -4.51 16.86
C LEU A 333 45.12 -3.08 16.70
N VAL A 334 46.01 -2.12 16.95
CA VAL A 334 46.19 -0.77 16.34
C VAL A 334 44.99 0.00 15.76
N LYS A 335 44.87 1.27 16.19
CA LYS A 335 43.96 2.32 15.68
C LYS A 335 44.09 2.56 14.17
N GLY A 336 42.94 2.69 13.48
CA GLY A 336 42.79 3.37 12.19
C GLY A 336 41.56 4.29 12.23
N LYS A 337 41.70 5.56 11.84
CA LYS A 337 40.60 6.55 11.78
C LYS A 337 39.68 6.30 10.57
N LYS A 338 38.36 6.36 10.78
CA LYS A 338 37.31 6.79 9.85
C LYS A 338 36.05 7.03 10.70
N SER A 339 35.67 8.30 10.91
CA SER A 339 34.64 9.04 10.14
C SER A 339 33.22 8.66 10.58
N ASP A 340 32.79 9.27 11.69
CA ASP A 340 31.38 9.33 12.09
C ASP A 340 30.58 10.11 11.05
N GLN A 341 29.55 9.48 10.48
CA GLN A 341 28.39 10.18 9.93
C GLN A 341 27.20 9.22 9.79
N GLN A 342 26.02 9.75 10.10
CA GLN A 342 24.70 9.21 9.74
C GLN A 342 24.22 7.94 10.47
N SER A 343 23.93 8.08 11.77
CA SER A 343 23.27 7.06 12.61
C SER A 343 21.95 7.53 13.27
N SER A 344 21.30 8.58 12.76
CA SER A 344 20.12 9.23 13.41
C SER A 344 18.76 8.89 12.80
N LEU A 345 18.69 8.12 11.71
CA LEU A 345 17.43 7.72 11.04
C LEU A 345 16.83 6.39 11.52
N PHE A 346 17.45 5.77 12.54
CA PHE A 346 16.96 4.55 13.18
C PHE A 346 16.66 4.72 14.69
N GLU A 347 17.06 5.84 15.30
CA GLU A 347 16.79 6.11 16.72
C GLU A 347 15.29 6.32 16.98
N GLU A 348 14.55 7.04 16.12
CA GLU A 348 13.08 7.17 16.26
C GLU A 348 12.32 5.84 16.10
N MET A 349 12.90 4.86 15.38
CA MET A 349 12.34 3.51 15.34
C MET A 349 12.62 2.76 16.65
N ASP A 350 13.81 2.87 17.24
CA ASP A 350 14.12 2.22 18.51
C ASP A 350 13.39 2.89 19.69
N GLU A 351 13.20 4.21 19.71
CA GLU A 351 12.41 4.92 20.74
C GLU A 351 10.94 4.47 20.76
N LEU A 352 10.33 4.24 19.58
CA LEU A 352 8.98 3.66 19.48
C LEU A 352 8.87 2.20 19.99
N PHE A 353 9.99 1.54 20.28
CA PHE A 353 10.05 0.15 20.74
C PHE A 353 10.84 -0.08 22.05
N THR A 354 11.29 0.97 22.76
CA THR A 354 12.14 0.84 23.97
C THR A 354 11.54 1.33 25.30
N GLU A 355 10.31 1.84 25.35
CA GLU A 355 9.61 2.10 26.63
C GLU A 355 8.82 0.89 27.15
N ASN A 356 9.47 0.01 27.91
CA ASN A 356 9.26 -0.06 29.37
C ASN A 356 9.94 -1.24 30.09
N GLY A 357 10.74 -0.88 31.09
CA GLY A 357 11.28 -1.73 32.16
C GLY A 357 12.39 -0.94 32.87
N THR A 358 12.32 -0.61 34.16
CA THR A 358 11.81 -1.42 35.29
C THR A 358 11.17 -0.61 36.44
N ALA A 359 10.00 -1.09 36.89
CA ALA A 359 9.43 -1.13 38.25
C ALA A 359 9.74 -0.05 39.32
N THR A 360 8.66 0.60 39.82
CA THR A 360 8.21 0.44 41.23
C THR A 360 6.73 0.83 41.43
N THR A 361 6.01 -0.03 42.17
CA THR A 361 4.79 0.19 42.99
C THR A 361 3.53 0.90 42.44
N GLU A 362 2.40 0.35 42.87
CA GLU A 362 1.00 0.69 42.60
C GLU A 362 0.63 2.20 42.57
N GLU A 363 -0.09 2.63 41.52
CA GLU A 363 -1.45 3.19 41.62
C GLU A 363 -2.09 3.43 40.23
N THR A 364 -3.42 3.49 40.17
CA THR A 364 -4.23 3.54 38.93
C THR A 364 -4.11 4.86 38.14
N SER A 365 -3.82 4.78 36.84
CA SER A 365 -4.10 5.88 35.88
C SER A 365 -4.38 5.38 34.45
N VAL A 366 -5.02 6.24 33.64
CA VAL A 366 -5.69 5.91 32.36
C VAL A 366 -4.67 5.85 31.19
N PRO A 367 -4.83 5.00 30.15
CA PRO A 367 -3.86 4.90 29.06
C PRO A 367 -3.71 6.20 28.24
N ALA A 368 -2.47 6.61 27.99
CA ALA A 368 -2.16 7.79 27.20
C ALA A 368 -2.40 7.58 25.69
N VAL A 369 -3.07 8.53 25.05
CA VAL A 369 -3.35 8.51 23.60
C VAL A 369 -2.07 8.78 22.82
N ARG A 370 -1.70 7.89 21.89
CA ARG A 370 -0.55 8.07 21.00
C ARG A 370 -0.82 9.19 20.00
N ARG A 371 0.15 10.11 19.86
CA ARG A 371 0.03 11.23 18.92
C ARG A 371 0.36 10.78 17.49
N THR A 372 -0.65 10.83 16.63
CA THR A 372 -0.58 10.66 15.17
C THR A 372 -0.52 12.03 14.47
N ILE A 373 -0.26 12.07 13.16
CA ILE A 373 -0.27 13.32 12.37
C ILE A 373 -1.56 14.16 12.57
N THR A 374 -2.74 13.54 12.69
CA THR A 374 -4.02 14.25 12.93
C THR A 374 -4.24 14.73 14.37
N SER A 375 -3.32 14.41 15.29
CA SER A 375 -3.38 14.77 16.72
C SER A 375 -2.11 15.45 17.25
N THR A 376 -1.07 15.56 16.42
CA THR A 376 0.10 16.41 16.62
C THR A 376 -0.11 17.67 15.80
N HIS A 377 -0.11 18.84 16.44
CA HIS A 377 -0.14 20.12 15.73
C HIS A 377 1.06 20.22 14.79
N HIS A 378 0.81 20.51 13.52
CA HIS A 378 1.82 20.75 12.51
C HIS A 378 1.37 21.89 11.59
N ASP A 379 2.27 22.80 11.25
CA ASP A 379 2.04 23.91 10.31
C ASP A 379 3.08 23.86 9.19
N TYR A 380 2.63 24.15 7.97
CA TYR A 380 3.41 23.97 6.74
C TYR A 380 3.34 25.24 5.89
N HIS A 381 4.50 25.90 5.73
CA HIS A 381 4.60 27.18 5.06
C HIS A 381 5.32 27.04 3.70
N LEU A 382 4.64 27.45 2.63
CA LEU A 382 5.23 27.55 1.29
C LEU A 382 5.90 28.92 1.10
N ILE A 383 7.21 28.92 0.91
CA ILE A 383 8.08 30.11 0.85
C ILE A 383 8.46 30.41 -0.60
N ASN A 384 7.45 30.72 -1.41
CA ASN A 384 7.59 30.89 -2.86
C ASN A 384 7.90 32.34 -3.33
N THR A 385 7.78 33.36 -2.48
CA THR A 385 8.12 34.76 -2.84
C THR A 385 9.49 35.22 -2.28
N PRO A 386 10.15 36.23 -2.88
CA PRO A 386 11.40 36.79 -2.37
C PRO A 386 11.31 37.33 -0.94
N GLU A 387 10.17 37.94 -0.57
CA GLU A 387 9.94 38.54 0.74
C GLU A 387 9.83 37.45 1.83
N LEU A 388 9.13 36.36 1.52
CA LEU A 388 9.04 35.20 2.40
C LEU A 388 10.42 34.53 2.59
N ARG A 389 11.21 34.40 1.52
CA ARG A 389 12.59 33.88 1.61
C ARG A 389 13.48 34.74 2.49
N ALA A 390 13.48 36.06 2.27
CA ALA A 390 14.24 37.01 3.09
C ALA A 390 13.80 36.99 4.57
N SER A 391 12.49 36.84 4.82
CA SER A 391 11.95 36.67 6.18
C SER A 391 12.47 35.40 6.84
N LEU A 392 12.33 34.24 6.18
CA LEU A 392 12.83 32.95 6.68
C LEU A 392 14.33 32.99 6.97
N VAL A 393 15.15 33.52 6.06
CA VAL A 393 16.59 33.70 6.27
C VAL A 393 16.87 34.49 7.56
N SER A 394 16.19 35.63 7.77
CA SER A 394 16.35 36.42 8.99
C SER A 394 15.90 35.70 10.27
N TYR A 395 14.98 34.73 10.19
CA TYR A 395 14.62 33.89 11.32
C TYR A 395 15.66 32.80 11.57
N LEU A 396 16.16 32.13 10.53
CA LEU A 396 17.18 31.09 10.65
C LEU A 396 18.52 31.63 11.18
N GLU A 397 18.94 32.82 10.77
CA GLU A 397 20.17 33.48 11.27
C GLU A 397 20.19 33.70 12.79
N LYS A 398 19.01 33.77 13.42
CA LYS A 398 18.88 34.01 14.88
C LYS A 398 18.90 32.72 15.70
N GLN A 399 18.86 31.56 15.04
CA GLN A 399 18.78 30.27 15.73
C GLN A 399 20.17 29.75 16.14
N LYS A 400 20.18 28.91 17.18
CA LYS A 400 21.38 28.15 17.57
C LYS A 400 21.51 26.84 16.79
N GLU A 401 20.36 26.23 16.47
CA GLU A 401 20.26 25.07 15.62
C GLU A 401 18.95 25.09 14.83
N PHE A 402 18.94 24.48 13.65
CA PHE A 402 17.75 24.17 12.88
C PHE A 402 17.99 22.89 12.09
N SER A 403 16.93 22.20 11.68
CA SER A 403 17.01 21.06 10.76
C SER A 403 16.68 21.50 9.34
N PHE A 404 17.30 20.85 8.34
CA PHE A 404 16.98 21.08 6.93
C PHE A 404 17.06 19.79 6.12
N ASP A 405 16.36 19.77 4.99
CA ASP A 405 16.39 18.67 4.02
C ASP A 405 16.33 19.25 2.59
N THR A 406 16.75 18.46 1.60
CA THR A 406 16.96 18.91 0.21
C THR A 406 16.40 17.94 -0.81
N GLU A 407 15.52 18.44 -1.67
CA GLU A 407 14.97 17.67 -2.79
C GLU A 407 15.82 17.90 -4.06
N THR A 408 16.04 16.85 -4.84
CA THR A 408 16.88 16.89 -6.06
C THR A 408 16.20 16.27 -7.27
N ASN A 409 16.62 16.69 -8.46
CA ASN A 409 16.07 16.18 -9.73
C ASN A 409 16.71 14.85 -10.22
N SER A 410 17.68 14.30 -9.48
CA SER A 410 18.46 13.13 -9.88
C SER A 410 19.02 12.41 -8.66
N ILE A 411 19.19 11.09 -8.76
CA ILE A 411 19.87 10.25 -7.77
C ILE A 411 21.41 10.28 -7.90
N ASP A 412 21.94 10.88 -8.98
CA ASP A 412 23.38 11.07 -9.16
C ASP A 412 23.85 12.35 -8.45
N ALA A 413 24.55 12.18 -7.34
CA ALA A 413 25.08 13.26 -6.49
C ALA A 413 26.08 14.20 -7.19
N ILE A 414 26.62 13.85 -8.38
CA ILE A 414 27.53 14.72 -9.14
C ILE A 414 26.76 15.67 -10.07
N THR A 415 25.62 15.22 -10.62
CA THR A 415 24.86 15.97 -11.64
C THR A 415 23.50 16.49 -11.16
N ALA A 416 23.06 16.10 -9.96
CA ALA A 416 21.83 16.58 -9.34
C ALA A 416 21.78 18.11 -9.20
N LYS A 417 20.66 18.70 -9.64
CA LYS A 417 20.25 20.07 -9.32
C LYS A 417 19.20 20.05 -8.21
N LEU A 418 19.22 21.08 -7.38
CA LEU A 418 18.31 21.26 -6.25
C LEU A 418 16.92 21.69 -6.74
N VAL A 419 15.85 21.04 -6.31
CA VAL A 419 14.46 21.44 -6.64
C VAL A 419 13.71 22.04 -5.47
N GLY A 420 14.19 21.83 -4.25
CA GLY A 420 13.59 22.40 -3.05
C GLY A 420 14.50 22.29 -1.83
N MET A 421 14.27 23.19 -0.86
CA MET A 421 14.87 23.15 0.47
C MET A 421 13.77 23.22 1.52
N SER A 422 13.78 22.28 2.47
CA SER A 422 12.89 22.27 3.63
C SER A 422 13.67 22.73 4.86
N PHE A 423 13.09 23.59 5.69
CA PHE A 423 13.69 24.03 6.96
C PHE A 423 12.69 23.89 8.11
N CYS A 424 13.17 23.45 9.28
CA CYS A 424 12.40 23.40 10.52
C CYS A 424 13.28 23.89 11.69
N TYR A 425 12.87 25.02 12.29
CA TYR A 425 13.53 25.62 13.47
C TYR A 425 12.62 25.76 14.69
N ILE A 426 11.33 25.39 14.56
CA ILE A 426 10.36 25.27 15.66
C ILE A 426 9.72 23.88 15.54
N PRO A 427 9.67 23.05 16.61
CA PRO A 427 9.04 21.74 16.54
C PRO A 427 7.56 21.84 16.12
N GLY A 428 7.21 21.15 15.03
CA GLY A 428 5.87 21.20 14.45
C GLY A 428 5.65 22.31 13.41
N GLU A 429 6.67 23.07 13.01
CA GLU A 429 6.60 24.01 11.87
C GLU A 429 7.64 23.65 10.81
N ALA A 430 7.23 23.56 9.54
CA ALA A 430 8.17 23.35 8.44
C ALA A 430 7.93 24.32 7.27
N TYR A 431 9.05 24.78 6.70
CA TYR A 431 9.13 25.87 5.74
C TYR A 431 9.74 25.34 4.45
N TYR A 432 8.97 25.22 3.37
CA TYR A 432 9.41 24.70 2.08
C TYR A 432 9.71 25.81 1.08
N VAL A 433 10.94 25.84 0.57
CA VAL A 433 11.43 26.79 -0.43
C VAL A 433 11.58 26.06 -1.78
N PRO A 434 10.67 26.26 -2.75
CA PRO A 434 10.84 25.70 -4.09
C PRO A 434 11.98 26.41 -4.84
N VAL A 435 12.76 25.66 -5.61
CA VAL A 435 13.86 26.18 -6.43
C VAL A 435 13.60 25.83 -7.91
N PRO A 436 13.29 26.81 -8.78
CA PRO A 436 12.97 26.57 -10.19
C PRO A 436 14.20 26.13 -10.99
N LEU A 437 14.08 25.04 -11.76
CA LEU A 437 15.17 24.50 -12.59
C LEU A 437 15.27 25.17 -13.97
N ASP A 438 14.19 25.78 -14.43
CA ASP A 438 13.99 26.35 -15.76
C ASP A 438 14.58 27.77 -15.90
N ASN A 439 14.90 28.43 -14.79
CA ASN A 439 15.50 29.77 -14.75
C ASN A 439 16.81 29.78 -13.95
N GLU A 440 17.94 29.62 -14.63
CA GLU A 440 19.27 29.52 -13.98
C GLU A 440 19.69 30.81 -13.24
N THR A 441 19.20 31.98 -13.64
CA THR A 441 19.46 33.24 -12.91
C THR A 441 18.73 33.25 -11.56
N GLU A 442 17.46 32.84 -11.54
CA GLU A 442 16.65 32.78 -10.34
C GLU A 442 17.06 31.63 -9.40
N TYR A 443 17.40 30.47 -9.96
CA TYR A 443 18.01 29.34 -9.25
C TYR A 443 19.20 29.80 -8.39
N ASN A 444 20.20 30.42 -9.02
CA ASN A 444 21.40 30.86 -8.31
C ASN A 444 21.09 31.99 -7.31
N ALA A 445 20.22 32.93 -7.67
CA ALA A 445 19.82 34.02 -6.77
C ALA A 445 19.08 33.53 -5.51
N ILE A 446 18.35 32.41 -5.58
CA ILE A 446 17.71 31.77 -4.42
C ILE A 446 18.75 31.06 -3.56
N LEU A 447 19.69 30.30 -4.16
CA LEU A 447 20.75 29.64 -3.39
C LEU A 447 21.63 30.64 -2.62
N ASP A 448 22.01 31.74 -3.25
CA ASP A 448 22.85 32.77 -2.61
C ASP A 448 22.14 33.48 -1.43
N GLN A 449 20.79 33.51 -1.39
CA GLN A 449 20.04 34.03 -0.23
C GLN A 449 20.20 33.14 1.02
N PHE A 450 20.29 31.82 0.86
CA PHE A 450 20.40 30.87 1.98
C PHE A 450 21.84 30.49 2.32
N ARG A 451 22.78 30.73 1.40
CA ARG A 451 24.22 30.49 1.56
C ARG A 451 24.77 30.96 2.92
N GLY A 452 24.52 32.22 3.28
CA GLY A 452 25.05 32.83 4.51
C GLY A 452 24.59 32.14 5.80
N VAL A 453 23.38 31.56 5.81
CA VAL A 453 22.84 30.81 6.94
C VAL A 453 23.50 29.43 7.04
N LEU A 454 23.57 28.73 5.91
CA LEU A 454 24.10 27.37 5.80
C LEU A 454 25.61 27.32 6.10
N GLU A 455 26.38 28.27 5.57
CA GLU A 455 27.84 28.39 5.79
C GLU A 455 28.21 28.91 7.20
N ASN A 456 27.27 29.45 7.99
CA ASN A 456 27.56 30.01 9.32
C ASN A 456 27.85 28.91 10.38
N GLU A 457 29.13 28.63 10.64
CA GLU A 457 29.61 27.63 11.61
C GLU A 457 29.08 27.79 13.05
N LYS A 458 28.53 28.96 13.43
CA LYS A 458 27.95 29.19 14.76
C LYS A 458 26.55 28.62 14.94
N ILE A 459 25.90 28.27 13.83
CA ILE A 459 24.57 27.66 13.81
C ILE A 459 24.75 26.19 13.45
N LYS A 460 24.29 25.29 14.33
CA LYS A 460 24.26 23.85 14.08
C LYS A 460 23.13 23.52 13.08
N LYS A 461 23.40 22.58 12.18
CA LYS A 461 22.41 22.04 11.22
C LYS A 461 22.37 20.52 11.35
#